data_AF-A0A1T1CZ24-F1
#
_entry.id   AF-A0A1T1CZ24-F1
#
_cell.length_a   1.000
_cell.length_b   1.000
_cell.length_c   1.000
_cell.angle_alpha   90.00
_cell.angle_beta   90.00
_cell.angle_gamma   90.00
#
_symmetry.space_group_name_H-M   'P 1'
#
loop_
_entity.id
_entity.type
_entity.pdbx_description
1 polymer ?
#
loop_
_entity_poly.entity_id
_entity_poly.type
_entity_poly.pdbx_seq_one_letter_code
_entity_poly.pdbx_strand_id
1 'polypeptide(L)' 'MICARIASLLHISLGSARQWLDRQATREGVRGVAQRLEFAQAQLTKLQERYGDQGERPPMAQLLDETVAHPSPLPEEE' A
#
# COMPACT_ATOMS: atom_id res chain seq x y z
N MET A 1 -9.61 -6.48 -10.82
CA MET A 1 -9.15 -7.70 -10.11
C MET A 1 -7.84 -7.51 -9.33
N ILE A 2 -7.01 -6.50 -9.63
CA ILE A 2 -5.74 -6.22 -8.90
C ILE A 2 -5.95 -5.91 -7.41
N CYS A 3 -6.87 -5.00 -7.05
CA CYS A 3 -7.09 -4.64 -5.65
C CYS A 3 -7.53 -5.81 -4.77
N ALA A 4 -8.22 -6.81 -5.32
CA ALA A 4 -8.61 -8.01 -4.58
C ALA A 4 -7.41 -8.93 -4.29
N ARG A 5 -6.47 -9.03 -5.24
CA ARG A 5 -5.22 -9.77 -5.03
C ARG A 5 -4.33 -9.07 -4.01
N ILE A 6 -4.21 -7.74 -4.09
CA ILE A 6 -3.51 -6.92 -3.10
C ILE A 6 -4.16 -7.08 -1.72
N ALA A 7 -5.49 -7.00 -1.62
CA ALA A 7 -6.22 -7.20 -0.37
C ALA A 7 -5.93 -8.58 0.25
N SER A 8 -5.83 -9.62 -0.57
CA SER A 8 -5.50 -10.97 -0.13
C SER A 8 -4.06 -11.07 0.38
N LEU A 9 -3.08 -10.55 -0.38
CA LEU A 9 -1.67 -10.55 0.01
C LEU A 9 -1.41 -9.75 1.29
N LEU A 10 -2.13 -8.63 1.46
CA LEU A 10 -1.99 -7.75 2.62
C LEU A 10 -2.90 -8.14 3.80
N HIS A 11 -3.79 -9.12 3.63
CA HIS A 11 -4.81 -9.51 4.61
C HIS A 11 -5.66 -8.32 5.12
N ILE A 12 -6.10 -7.44 4.20
CA ILE A 12 -6.94 -6.27 4.48
C ILE A 12 -8.25 -6.31 3.68
N SER A 13 -9.19 -5.43 3.99
CA SER A 13 -10.41 -5.28 3.20
C SER A 13 -10.13 -4.75 1.79
N LEU A 14 -11.01 -5.05 0.83
CA LEU A 14 -10.91 -4.52 -0.54
C LEU A 14 -10.91 -2.98 -0.58
N GLY A 15 -11.72 -2.34 0.28
CA GLY A 15 -11.77 -0.88 0.40
C GLY A 15 -10.44 -0.31 0.90
N SER A 16 -9.84 -0.95 1.90
CA SER A 16 -8.52 -0.57 2.44
C SER A 16 -7.42 -0.73 1.38
N ALA A 17 -7.43 -1.82 0.61
CA ALA A 17 -6.46 -2.02 -0.47
C ALA A 17 -6.58 -0.96 -1.57
N ARG A 18 -7.81 -0.55 -1.91
CA ARG A 18 -8.03 0.54 -2.86
C ARG A 18 -7.50 1.87 -2.32
N GLN A 19 -7.83 2.22 -1.07
CA GLN A 19 -7.37 3.46 -0.46
C GLN A 19 -5.85 3.50 -0.30
N TRP A 20 -5.23 2.38 0.08
CA TRP A 20 -3.78 2.24 0.14
C TRP A 20 -3.16 2.50 -1.24
N LEU A 21 -3.68 1.87 -2.29
CA LEU A 21 -3.17 2.03 -3.64
C LEU A 21 -3.33 3.48 -4.15
N ASP A 22 -4.47 4.12 -3.87
CA ASP A 22 -4.71 5.53 -4.23
C ASP A 22 -3.75 6.48 -3.50
N ARG A 23 -3.45 6.21 -2.22
CA ARG A 23 -2.45 6.98 -1.45
C ARG A 23 -1.05 6.81 -2.05
N GLN A 24 -0.65 5.57 -2.37
CA GLN A 24 0.64 5.29 -2.98
C GLN A 24 0.78 5.95 -4.36
N ALA A 25 -0.24 5.84 -5.21
CA ALA A 25 -0.27 6.49 -6.51
C ALA A 25 -0.18 8.03 -6.38
N THR A 26 -0.80 8.61 -5.36
CA THR A 26 -0.73 10.05 -5.08
C THR A 26 0.67 10.49 -4.64
N ARG A 27 1.31 9.73 -3.73
CA ARG A 27 2.68 9.98 -3.27
C ARG A 27 3.68 9.96 -4.44
N GLU A 28 3.49 9.04 -5.38
CA GLU A 28 4.32 8.87 -6.58
C GLU A 28 3.94 9.81 -7.73
N GLY A 29 2.96 10.71 -7.52
CA GLY A 29 2.56 11.70 -8.53
C GLY A 29 1.81 11.11 -9.74
N VAL A 30 1.26 9.89 -9.62
CA VAL A 30 0.57 9.20 -10.72
C VAL A 30 -0.84 9.75 -10.92
N ARG A 31 -1.06 10.42 -12.06
CA ARG A 31 -2.32 11.13 -12.35
C ARG A 31 -3.15 10.47 -13.46
N GLY A 32 -2.53 9.86 -14.45
CA GLY A 32 -3.22 9.28 -15.61
C GLY A 32 -3.93 7.96 -15.29
N VAL A 33 -5.07 7.68 -15.93
CA VAL A 33 -5.81 6.42 -15.75
C VAL A 33 -4.97 5.21 -16.19
N ALA A 34 -4.31 5.30 -17.34
CA ALA A 34 -3.39 4.24 -17.81
C ALA A 34 -2.21 4.04 -16.84
N GLN A 35 -1.59 5.13 -16.41
CA GLN A 35 -0.48 5.09 -15.45
C GLN A 35 -0.90 4.50 -14.11
N ARG A 36 -2.14 4.73 -13.65
CA ARG A 36 -2.68 4.13 -12.43
C ARG A 36 -2.83 2.61 -12.54
N LEU A 37 -3.18 2.10 -13.73
CA LEU A 37 -3.27 0.65 -13.97
C LEU A 37 -1.89 0.01 -13.97
N GLU A 38 -0.93 0.62 -14.66
CA GLU A 38 0.47 0.18 -14.66
C GLU A 38 1.07 0.20 -13.25
N PHE A 39 0.81 1.28 -12.51
CA PHE A 39 1.21 1.43 -11.12
C PHE A 39 0.60 0.34 -10.24
N ALA A 40 -0.70 0.08 -10.37
CA ALA A 40 -1.40 -0.98 -9.63
C ALA A 40 -0.78 -2.35 -9.89
N GLN A 41 -0.45 -2.65 -11.15
CA GLN A 41 0.17 -3.90 -11.54
C GLN A 41 1.59 -4.01 -10.98
N ALA A 42 2.38 -2.94 -11.03
CA ALA A 42 3.73 -2.92 -10.46
C ALA A 42 3.71 -3.13 -8.93
N GLN A 43 2.77 -2.50 -8.22
CA GLN A 43 2.58 -2.72 -6.78
C GLN A 43 2.19 -4.16 -6.47
N LEU A 44 1.30 -4.76 -7.27
CA LEU A 44 0.94 -6.16 -7.12
C LEU A 44 2.15 -7.08 -7.30
N THR A 45 2.96 -6.89 -8.35
CA THR A 45 4.16 -7.69 -8.59
C THR A 45 5.14 -7.59 -7.41
N LYS A 46 5.42 -6.37 -6.91
CA LYS A 46 6.28 -6.16 -5.74
C LYS A 46 5.75 -6.90 -4.49
N LEU A 47 4.44 -6.87 -4.28
CA LEU A 47 3.81 -7.58 -3.15
C LEU A 47 3.88 -9.10 -3.32
N GLN A 48 3.72 -9.61 -4.55
CA GLN A 48 3.86 -11.03 -4.84
C GLN A 48 5.30 -11.51 -4.66
N GLU A 49 6.29 -10.72 -5.04
CA GLU A 49 7.71 -11.02 -4.81
C GLU A 49 8.04 -11.01 -3.30
N ARG A 50 7.47 -10.06 -2.55
CA ARG A 50 7.74 -9.90 -1.12
C ARG A 50 7.07 -10.94 -0.24
N TYR A 51 5.85 -11.36 -0.56
CA TYR A 51 5.03 -12.24 0.29
C TYR A 51 4.81 -13.64 -0.32
N GLY A 52 5.33 -13.89 -1.52
CA GLY A 52 5.18 -15.13 -2.26
C GLY A 52 3.73 -15.45 -2.67
N ASP A 53 3.55 -16.49 -3.50
CA ASP A 53 2.21 -17.04 -3.79
C ASP A 53 1.62 -17.82 -2.58
N GLN A 54 2.45 -18.10 -1.56
CA GLN A 54 2.08 -18.89 -0.37
C GLN A 54 1.74 -18.07 0.88
N GLY A 55 1.54 -16.76 0.77
CA GLY A 55 0.86 -16.00 1.81
C GLY A 55 1.59 -16.02 3.16
N GLU A 56 2.89 -15.74 3.16
CA GLU A 56 3.52 -15.30 4.40
C GLU A 56 2.87 -13.97 4.79
N ARG A 57 2.00 -14.07 5.80
CA ARG A 57 1.20 -12.95 6.29
C ARG A 57 2.15 -11.82 6.65
N PRO A 58 2.04 -10.62 6.04
CA PRO A 58 2.82 -9.48 6.46
C PRO A 58 2.58 -9.28 7.96
N PRO A 59 3.63 -9.09 8.79
CA PRO A 59 3.41 -8.65 10.16
C PRO A 59 2.63 -7.34 10.09
N MET A 60 1.39 -7.33 10.62
CA MET A 60 0.46 -6.20 10.56
C MET A 60 1.10 -4.86 11.00
N ALA A 61 2.16 -4.92 11.81
CA ALA A 61 2.96 -3.78 12.22
C ALA A 61 3.55 -2.97 11.05
N GLN A 62 4.01 -3.59 9.96
CA GLN A 62 4.71 -2.88 8.89
C GLN A 62 3.78 -2.10 7.94
N LEU A 63 2.52 -2.53 7.80
CA LEU A 63 1.55 -1.84 6.92
C LEU A 63 1.03 -0.53 7.52
N LEU A 64 1.06 -0.40 8.85
CA LEU A 64 0.63 0.82 9.54
C LEU A 64 1.78 1.83 9.63
N ASP A 65 3.02 1.38 9.85
CA ASP A 65 4.18 2.27 10.00
C ASP A 65 4.46 3.13 8.75
N GLU A 66 4.41 2.60 7.52
CA GLU A 66 4.64 3.40 6.30
C GLU A 66 3.53 4.45 6.01
N THR A 67 2.40 4.36 6.71
CA THR A 67 1.31 5.35 6.64
C THR A 67 1.24 6.30 7.83
N VAL A 68 1.96 6.01 8.92
CA VAL A 68 1.89 6.76 10.19
C VAL A 68 3.22 7.42 10.56
N ALA A 69 4.36 7.03 9.97
CA ALA A 69 5.69 7.54 10.33
C ALA A 69 6.02 8.99 9.89
N HIS A 70 5.05 9.92 9.96
CA HIS A 70 5.32 11.34 10.17
C HIS A 70 4.17 11.98 10.97
N PRO A 71 4.04 11.75 12.29
CA PRO A 71 3.69 12.87 13.14
C PRO A 71 4.95 13.74 13.21
N SER A 72 4.93 14.94 12.62
CA SER A 72 5.91 15.96 12.96
C SER A 72 6.07 16.01 14.48
N PRO A 73 7.28 15.99 15.05
CA PRO A 73 7.43 16.29 16.46
C PRO A 73 6.86 17.69 16.69
N LEU A 74 5.82 17.80 17.51
CA LEU A 74 5.38 19.10 18.02
C LEU A 74 6.55 19.67 18.82
N PRO A 75 6.92 20.95 18.63
CA PRO A 75 7.95 21.56 19.45
C PRO A 75 7.46 21.54 20.91
N GLU A 76 8.29 20.99 21.80
CA GLU A 76 8.09 21.09 23.24
C GLU A 76 8.17 22.57 23.62
N GLU A 77 7.03 23.17 23.97
CA GLU A 77 6.97 24.50 24.56
C GLU A 77 7.36 24.39 26.04
N GLU A 78 8.51 25.01 26.35
CA GLU A 78 9.10 25.48 27.63
C GLU A 78 8.77 24.77 28.97
#